data_AF-A0A4V6I2I8-F1
#
_entry.id   AF-A0A4V6I2I8-F1
#
_cell.length_a   1.000
_cell.length_b   1.000
_cell.length_c   1.000
_cell.angle_alpha   90.00
_cell.angle_beta   90.00
_cell.angle_gamma   90.00
#
_symmetry.space_group_name_H-M   'P 1'
#
loop_
_entity.id
_entity.type
_entity.pdbx_description
1 polymer ?
#
loop_
_entity_poly.entity_id
_entity_poly.type
_entity_poly.pdbx_seq_one_letter_code
_entity_poly.pdbx_strand_id
1 'polypeptide(L)'
;MLEIFDQMVRMQSGGEMQRCFDLVQETQNKAFNEIIKHRVGEDLLTPHPHTQAKIPLRAKLTLDKIINKCLNLYLKALRLCVPKSLRDEIFISTSIGERHKWSYDRFSLARLLHKSGFTHITQQDYAQSQIPHFNTYLLDINADNTPYKGVSSLYVECIKP
;
A
#
# COMPACT_ATOMS: atom_id res chain seq x y z
N MET A 1 -7.71 4.36 -10.94
CA MET A 1 -6.47 4.05 -11.70
C MET A 1 -5.29 4.83 -11.16
N LEU A 2 -5.49 6.05 -10.63
CA LEU A 2 -4.43 6.83 -9.99
C LEU A 2 -3.65 6.00 -8.96
N GLU A 3 -4.34 5.22 -8.13
CA GLU A 3 -3.77 4.39 -7.09
C GLU A 3 -2.76 3.35 -7.60
N ILE A 4 -3.05 2.72 -8.75
CA ILE A 4 -2.17 1.70 -9.34
C ILE A 4 -0.95 2.38 -9.97
N PHE A 5 -1.17 3.43 -10.78
CA PHE A 5 -0.06 4.14 -11.41
C PHE A 5 0.87 4.76 -10.37
N ASP A 6 0.30 5.43 -9.37
CA ASP A 6 1.08 6.03 -8.28
C ASP A 6 1.90 4.97 -7.53
N GLN A 7 1.36 3.78 -7.26
CA GLN A 7 2.16 2.68 -6.68
C GLN A 7 3.28 2.20 -7.62
N MET A 8 3.07 2.22 -8.93
CA MET A 8 4.07 1.76 -9.90
C MET A 8 5.23 2.75 -10.10
N VAL A 9 4.93 4.04 -10.13
CA VAL A 9 5.90 5.07 -10.56
C VAL A 9 6.33 6.05 -9.48
N ARG A 10 5.78 6.00 -8.26
CA ARG A 10 6.15 6.95 -7.19
C ARG A 10 7.64 6.96 -6.89
N MET A 11 8.14 8.16 -6.62
CA MET A 11 9.55 8.41 -6.26
C MET A 11 9.71 8.99 -4.86
N GLN A 12 8.59 9.34 -4.21
CA GLN A 12 8.52 9.95 -2.90
C GLN A 12 7.47 9.21 -2.06
N SER A 13 7.67 9.19 -0.73
CA SER A 13 6.72 8.58 0.19
C SER A 13 5.35 9.26 0.11
N GLY A 14 4.28 8.46 0.22
CA GLY A 14 2.89 8.90 0.03
C GLY A 14 2.45 9.09 -1.43
N GLY A 15 3.35 9.55 -2.31
CA GLY A 15 3.07 9.77 -3.73
C GLY A 15 1.97 10.81 -3.99
N GLU A 16 1.35 10.74 -5.17
CA GLU A 16 0.19 11.58 -5.52
C GLU A 16 -1.06 11.17 -4.74
N MET A 17 -1.18 9.90 -4.34
CA MET A 17 -2.32 9.43 -3.55
C MET A 17 -2.43 10.17 -2.21
N GLN A 18 -1.32 10.45 -1.54
CA GLN A 18 -1.33 11.24 -0.31
C GLN A 18 -1.86 12.66 -0.55
N ARG A 19 -1.44 13.31 -1.64
CA ARG A 19 -1.93 14.65 -1.99
C ARG A 19 -3.43 14.64 -2.27
N CYS A 20 -3.94 13.60 -2.91
CA CYS A 20 -5.37 13.42 -3.09
C CYS A 20 -6.09 13.26 -1.75
N PHE A 21 -5.50 12.54 -0.79
CA PHE A 21 -6.09 12.37 0.53
C PHE A 21 -6.13 13.69 1.29
N ASP A 22 -5.01 14.43 1.29
CA ASP A 22 -4.89 15.74 1.92
C ASP A 22 -5.91 16.71 1.32
N LEU A 23 -6.05 16.75 -0.02
CA LEU A 23 -7.02 17.59 -0.70
C LEU A 23 -8.47 17.25 -0.32
N VAL A 24 -8.81 15.97 -0.14
CA VAL A 24 -10.16 15.57 0.30
C VAL A 24 -10.42 16.00 1.74
N GLN A 25 -9.43 15.85 2.62
CA GLN A 25 -9.54 16.30 4.00
C GLN A 25 -9.67 17.82 4.10
N GLU A 26 -8.97 18.58 3.25
CA GLU A 26 -9.07 20.05 3.22
C GLU A 26 -10.40 20.53 2.61
N THR A 27 -10.80 19.97 1.47
CA THR A 27 -11.98 20.41 0.72
C THR A 27 -13.29 19.81 1.22
N GLN A 28 -13.23 18.75 2.04
CA GLN A 28 -14.38 17.99 2.53
C GLN A 28 -15.29 17.48 1.39
N ASN A 29 -14.68 17.18 0.23
CA ASN A 29 -15.41 16.76 -0.96
C ASN A 29 -15.91 15.32 -0.82
N LYS A 30 -17.19 15.17 -0.48
CA LYS A 30 -17.85 13.87 -0.29
C LYS A 30 -17.83 12.99 -1.54
N ALA A 31 -18.05 13.56 -2.72
CA ALA A 31 -18.10 12.79 -3.96
C ALA A 31 -16.74 12.13 -4.25
N PHE A 32 -15.64 12.87 -4.01
CA PHE A 32 -14.30 12.33 -4.21
C PHE A 32 -13.90 11.34 -3.10
N ASN A 33 -14.33 11.57 -1.85
CA ASN A 33 -14.19 10.61 -0.76
C ASN A 33 -14.84 9.26 -1.08
N GLU A 34 -16.08 9.25 -1.59
CA GLU A 34 -16.77 8.00 -1.95
C GLU A 34 -16.02 7.21 -3.03
N ILE A 35 -15.42 7.89 -4.01
CA ILE A 35 -14.60 7.23 -5.04
C ILE A 35 -13.36 6.59 -4.41
N ILE A 36 -12.68 7.31 -3.52
CA ILE A 36 -11.49 6.80 -2.82
C ILE A 36 -11.87 5.61 -1.94
N LYS A 37 -12.93 5.74 -1.13
CA LYS A 37 -13.44 4.68 -0.27
C LYS A 37 -13.82 3.44 -1.06
N HIS A 38 -14.55 3.59 -2.16
CA HIS A 38 -14.91 2.47 -3.01
C HIS A 38 -13.69 1.76 -3.62
N ARG A 39 -12.66 2.51 -4.04
CA ARG A 39 -11.49 1.92 -4.72
C ARG A 39 -10.41 1.41 -3.78
N VAL A 40 -10.16 2.10 -2.68
CA VAL A 40 -9.02 1.89 -1.78
C VAL A 40 -9.47 1.33 -0.43
N GLY A 41 -10.74 1.50 -0.04
CA GLY A 41 -11.30 1.07 1.24
C GLY A 41 -11.26 2.14 2.34
N GLU A 42 -10.49 3.20 2.14
CA GLU A 42 -10.27 4.25 3.14
C GLU A 42 -11.35 5.32 3.11
N ASP A 43 -11.94 5.62 4.28
CA ASP A 43 -12.89 6.72 4.46
C ASP A 43 -12.19 7.90 5.15
N LEU A 44 -11.91 8.95 4.39
CA LEU A 44 -11.07 10.05 4.84
C LEU A 44 -11.84 11.09 5.67
N LEU A 45 -13.17 11.08 5.60
CA LEU A 45 -14.02 12.07 6.26
C LEU A 45 -14.55 11.56 7.60
N THR A 46 -14.60 10.24 7.80
CA THR A 46 -14.94 9.68 9.11
C THR A 46 -13.70 9.66 10.01
N PRO A 47 -13.71 10.34 11.16
CA PRO A 47 -12.59 10.31 12.07
C PRO A 47 -12.41 8.87 12.57
N HIS A 48 -11.34 8.23 12.11
CA HIS A 48 -10.97 6.91 12.62
C HIS A 48 -10.53 7.07 14.07
N PRO A 49 -10.97 6.20 15.00
CA PRO A 49 -10.51 6.19 16.37
C PRO A 49 -9.08 5.64 16.43
N HIS A 50 -8.12 6.37 15.86
CA HIS A 50 -6.71 6.14 16.10
C HIS A 50 -6.36 6.76 17.44
N THR A 51 -6.65 5.99 18.49
CA THR A 51 -6.01 6.14 19.79
C THR A 51 -4.53 5.80 19.62
N GLN A 52 -3.76 6.73 19.06
CA GLN A 52 -2.31 6.70 19.22
C GLN A 52 -2.03 6.98 20.69
N ALA A 53 -1.91 5.91 21.48
CA ALA A 53 -1.34 6.01 22.81
C ALA A 53 0.00 6.75 22.68
N LYS A 54 0.11 7.91 23.33
CA LYS A 54 1.35 8.71 23.35
C LYS A 54 2.41 7.94 24.14
N ILE A 55 3.13 7.03 23.47
CA ILE A 55 4.23 6.27 24.09
C ILE A 55 5.33 7.28 24.52
N PRO A 56 5.83 7.21 25.77
CA PRO A 56 6.79 8.18 26.29
C PRO A 56 8.09 8.25 25.47
N LEU A 57 8.56 9.48 25.22
CA LEU A 57 9.70 9.83 24.36
C LEU A 57 11.04 9.16 24.78
N ARG A 58 11.20 8.82 26.06
CA ARG A 58 12.49 8.34 26.61
C ARG A 58 12.76 6.85 26.38
N ALA A 59 11.76 6.06 25.99
CA ALA A 59 11.91 4.61 25.75
C ALA A 59 12.31 4.25 24.30
N LYS A 60 12.64 5.23 23.44
CA LYS A 60 12.69 5.04 21.98
C LYS A 60 14.06 5.20 21.32
N LEU A 61 15.14 5.49 22.04
CA LEU A 61 16.47 5.68 21.44
C LEU A 61 17.27 4.36 21.48
N THR A 62 17.02 3.50 20.50
CA THR A 62 17.90 2.34 20.23
C THR A 62 19.10 2.77 19.38
N LEU A 63 20.26 2.14 19.59
CA LEU A 63 21.50 2.40 18.83
C LEU A 63 21.26 2.31 17.31
N ASP A 64 20.45 1.36 16.88
CA ASP A 64 20.06 1.21 15.48
C ASP A 64 19.41 2.47 14.90
N LYS A 65 18.62 3.19 15.69
CA LYS A 65 18.00 4.44 15.21
C LYS A 65 19.01 5.57 15.06
N ILE A 66 20.03 5.61 15.91
CA ILE A 66 21.11 6.60 15.80
C ILE A 66 21.96 6.28 14.57
N ILE A 67 22.37 5.02 14.40
CA ILE A 67 23.11 4.55 13.23
C ILE A 67 22.32 4.84 11.95
N ASN A 68 21.04 4.48 11.91
CA ASN A 68 20.16 4.77 10.78
C ASN A 68 20.03 6.28 10.52
N LYS A 69 20.04 7.12 11.55
CA LYS A 69 19.98 8.58 11.39
C LYS A 69 21.29 9.14 10.82
N CYS A 70 22.44 8.66 11.28
CA CYS A 70 23.75 9.00 10.73
C CYS A 70 23.89 8.55 9.27
N LEU A 71 23.49 7.31 8.97
CA LEU A 71 23.47 6.79 7.61
C LEU A 71 22.56 7.63 6.71
N ASN A 72 21.35 7.98 7.17
CA ASN A 72 20.46 8.87 6.43
C ASN A 72 21.06 10.25 6.18
N LEU A 73 21.81 10.81 7.14
CA LEU A 73 22.50 12.09 6.96
C LEU A 73 23.60 11.98 5.89
N TYR A 74 24.38 10.90 5.93
CA TYR A 74 25.40 10.60 4.92
C TYR A 74 24.79 10.47 3.52
N LEU A 75 23.70 9.71 3.37
CA LEU A 75 23.00 9.55 2.10
C LEU A 75 22.43 10.87 1.57
N LYS A 76 21.94 11.76 2.45
CA LYS A 76 21.49 13.10 2.07
C LYS A 76 22.64 13.97 1.57
N ALA A 77 23.81 13.91 2.22
CA ALA A 77 25.01 14.62 1.76
C ALA A 77 25.47 14.09 0.40
N LEU A 78 25.49 12.77 0.20
CA LEU A 78 25.83 12.16 -1.09
C LEU A 78 24.86 12.60 -2.20
N ARG A 79 23.55 12.64 -1.91
CA ARG A 79 22.52 13.11 -2.84
C ARG A 79 22.74 14.56 -3.28
N LEU A 80 23.27 15.42 -2.40
CA LEU A 80 23.60 16.82 -2.73
C LEU A 80 24.73 16.92 -3.77
N CYS A 81 25.70 16.01 -3.74
CA CYS A 81 26.82 15.96 -4.68
C CYS A 81 26.44 15.44 -6.07
N VAL A 82 25.32 14.71 -6.20
CA VAL A 82 24.85 14.17 -7.48
C VAL A 82 24.12 15.26 -8.29
N PRO A 83 24.30 15.35 -9.62
CA PRO A 83 23.54 16.27 -10.48
C PRO A 83 22.03 16.03 -10.42
N LYS A 84 21.22 17.10 -10.46
CA LYS A 84 19.76 17.01 -10.33
C LYS A 84 19.11 16.03 -11.32
N SER A 85 19.64 15.92 -12.54
CA SER A 85 19.16 15.00 -13.57
C SER A 85 19.28 13.53 -13.18
N LEU A 86 20.28 13.16 -12.36
CA LEU A 86 20.56 11.77 -11.98
C LEU A 86 20.07 11.43 -10.56
N ARG A 87 19.69 12.43 -9.76
CA ARG A 87 19.30 12.21 -8.36
C ARG A 87 18.13 11.26 -8.23
N ASP A 88 17.11 11.43 -9.06
CA ASP A 88 15.89 10.64 -8.95
C ASP A 88 16.06 9.25 -9.59
N GLU A 89 17.01 9.07 -10.52
CA GLU A 89 17.37 7.74 -11.03
C GLU A 89 18.14 6.91 -10.01
N ILE A 90 19.04 7.54 -9.26
CA ILE A 90 19.95 6.88 -8.30
C ILE A 90 19.29 6.72 -6.92
N PHE A 91 18.54 7.72 -6.46
CA PHE A 91 17.96 7.75 -5.12
C PHE A 91 16.44 7.65 -5.14
N ILE A 92 15.94 6.47 -4.81
CA ILE A 92 14.51 6.24 -4.58
C ILE A 92 14.19 6.67 -3.14
N SER A 93 13.33 7.67 -2.98
CA SER A 93 12.96 8.24 -1.66
C SER A 93 11.65 7.67 -1.12
N THR A 94 11.28 6.46 -1.54
CA THR A 94 10.11 5.71 -1.04
C THR A 94 10.55 4.72 0.02
N SER A 95 9.65 4.37 0.94
CA SER A 95 9.91 3.25 1.84
C SER A 95 9.80 1.90 1.11
N ILE A 96 10.36 0.85 1.71
CA ILE A 96 10.25 -0.51 1.16
C ILE A 96 8.77 -0.91 1.15
N GLY A 97 8.27 -1.37 0.01
CA GLY A 97 6.88 -1.78 -0.16
C GLY A 97 5.92 -0.66 -0.59
N GLU A 98 6.34 0.60 -0.62
CA GLU A 98 5.50 1.67 -1.17
C GLU A 98 5.44 1.65 -2.70
N ARG A 99 6.57 1.30 -3.35
CA ARG A 99 6.69 1.26 -4.80
C ARG A 99 6.62 -0.19 -5.31
N HIS A 100 5.61 -0.49 -6.11
CA HIS A 100 5.41 -1.80 -6.71
C HIS A 100 5.95 -1.81 -8.15
N LYS A 101 7.05 -2.53 -8.37
CA LYS A 101 7.64 -2.65 -9.72
C LYS A 101 6.76 -3.47 -10.69
N TRP A 102 5.83 -4.24 -10.15
CA TRP A 102 4.94 -5.12 -10.90
C TRP A 102 3.52 -4.88 -10.43
N SER A 103 2.62 -4.74 -11.39
CA SER A 103 1.18 -4.81 -11.17
C SER A 103 0.66 -5.96 -12.02
N TYR A 104 -0.31 -6.68 -11.50
CA TYR A 104 -0.95 -7.78 -12.19
C TYR A 104 -2.45 -7.52 -12.31
N ASP A 105 -2.99 -7.89 -13.45
CA ASP A 105 -4.41 -8.11 -13.63
C ASP A 105 -4.76 -9.60 -13.44
N ARG A 106 -6.06 -9.90 -13.48
CA ARG A 106 -6.60 -11.27 -13.34
C ARG A 106 -5.96 -12.26 -14.32
N PHE A 107 -5.72 -11.82 -15.56
CA PHE A 107 -5.22 -12.67 -16.64
C PHE A 107 -3.72 -12.93 -16.54
N SER A 108 -2.94 -11.87 -16.36
CA SER A 108 -1.48 -11.90 -16.23
C SER A 108 -1.04 -12.66 -14.99
N LEU A 109 -1.73 -12.50 -13.86
CA LEU A 109 -1.45 -13.28 -12.65
C LEU A 109 -1.75 -14.76 -12.85
N ALA A 110 -2.93 -15.10 -13.41
CA ALA A 110 -3.29 -16.49 -13.66
C ALA A 110 -2.29 -17.18 -14.62
N ARG A 111 -1.88 -16.48 -15.68
CA ARG A 111 -0.86 -16.97 -16.61
C ARG A 111 0.50 -17.19 -15.92
N LEU A 112 0.89 -16.30 -15.01
CA LEU A 112 2.14 -16.43 -14.24
C LEU A 112 2.10 -17.63 -13.28
N LEU A 113 0.98 -17.81 -12.57
CA LEU A 113 0.76 -18.94 -11.67
C LEU A 113 0.81 -20.27 -12.43
N HIS A 114 0.13 -20.36 -13.57
CA HIS A 114 0.16 -21.56 -14.41
C HIS A 114 1.59 -21.88 -14.89
N LYS A 115 2.34 -20.88 -15.36
CA LYS A 115 3.75 -21.05 -15.77
C LYS A 115 4.67 -21.47 -14.62
N SER A 116 4.32 -21.10 -13.39
CA SER A 116 5.04 -21.49 -12.18
C SER A 116 4.66 -22.88 -11.67
N GLY A 117 3.78 -23.61 -12.38
CA GLY A 117 3.38 -24.98 -12.04
C GLY A 117 2.17 -25.09 -11.11
N PHE A 118 1.49 -23.98 -10.78
CA PHE A 118 0.24 -24.05 -10.02
C PHE A 118 -0.92 -24.53 -10.90
N THR A 119 -1.86 -25.25 -10.28
CA THR A 119 -3.08 -25.78 -10.90
C THR A 119 -4.32 -25.24 -10.19
N HIS A 120 -5.51 -25.50 -10.73
CA HIS A 120 -6.80 -25.09 -10.13
C HIS A 120 -6.85 -23.60 -9.78
N ILE A 121 -6.42 -22.74 -10.71
CA ILE A 121 -6.34 -21.29 -10.50
C ILE A 121 -7.74 -20.70 -10.62
N THR A 122 -8.30 -20.21 -9.50
CA THR A 122 -9.63 -19.61 -9.44
C THR A 122 -9.56 -18.17 -8.96
N GLN A 123 -10.36 -17.31 -9.58
CA GLN A 123 -10.58 -15.95 -9.08
C GLN A 123 -11.57 -16.04 -7.93
N GLN A 124 -11.26 -15.36 -6.83
CA GLN A 124 -12.12 -15.26 -5.66
C GLN A 124 -12.60 -13.82 -5.47
N ASP A 125 -13.46 -13.65 -4.48
CA ASP A 125 -13.90 -12.38 -3.94
C ASP A 125 -13.33 -12.20 -2.52
N TYR A 126 -13.30 -10.98 -2.00
CA TYR A 126 -12.83 -10.68 -0.64
C TYR A 126 -13.59 -11.46 0.45
N ALA A 127 -14.84 -11.87 0.17
CA ALA A 127 -15.69 -12.61 1.10
C ALA A 127 -15.73 -14.13 0.83
N GLN A 128 -14.97 -14.64 -0.14
CA GLN A 128 -15.02 -16.03 -0.58
C GLN A 128 -13.64 -16.69 -0.54
N SER A 129 -13.57 -17.88 0.04
CA SER A 129 -12.36 -18.69 0.06
C SER A 129 -12.72 -20.16 0.24
N GLN A 130 -11.84 -21.06 -0.21
CA GLN A 130 -11.91 -22.49 0.11
C GLN A 130 -11.59 -22.80 1.57
N ILE A 131 -11.04 -21.84 2.32
CA ILE A 131 -10.79 -21.97 3.76
C ILE A 131 -12.12 -21.92 4.52
N PRO A 132 -12.46 -22.97 5.31
CA PRO A 132 -13.69 -22.96 6.12
C PRO A 132 -13.74 -21.77 7.07
N HIS A 133 -14.90 -21.13 7.16
CA HIS A 133 -15.14 -19.98 8.02
C HIS A 133 -14.20 -18.78 7.77
N PHE A 134 -13.64 -18.63 6.57
CA PHE A 134 -12.65 -17.59 6.23
C PHE A 134 -12.99 -16.17 6.73
N ASN A 135 -14.24 -15.73 6.57
CA ASN A 135 -14.66 -14.38 6.97
C ASN A 135 -14.61 -14.16 8.50
N THR A 136 -14.55 -15.22 9.31
CA THR A 136 -14.38 -15.09 10.78
C THR A 136 -13.00 -14.55 11.17
N TYR A 137 -12.00 -14.66 10.29
CA TYR A 137 -10.65 -14.15 10.52
C TYR A 137 -10.49 -12.66 10.21
N LEU A 138 -11.47 -12.03 9.54
CA LEU A 138 -11.45 -10.60 9.18
C LEU A 138 -10.14 -10.16 8.48
N LEU A 139 -9.61 -11.01 7.58
CA LEU A 139 -8.35 -10.76 6.89
C LEU A 139 -8.53 -9.82 5.69
N ASP A 140 -9.48 -10.15 4.81
CA ASP A 140 -9.77 -9.40 3.59
C ASP A 140 -11.09 -8.60 3.65
N ILE A 141 -11.81 -8.75 4.77
CA ILE A 141 -13.11 -8.16 5.02
C ILE A 141 -13.11 -7.41 6.35
N ASN A 142 -13.73 -6.24 6.36
CA ASN A 142 -13.96 -5.44 7.56
C ASN A 142 -15.09 -6.04 8.41
N ALA A 143 -15.19 -5.62 9.67
CA ALA A 143 -16.24 -6.07 10.59
C ALA A 143 -17.67 -5.73 10.13
N ASP A 144 -17.82 -4.75 9.23
CA ASP A 144 -19.09 -4.37 8.60
C ASP A 144 -19.39 -5.14 7.30
N ASN A 145 -18.61 -6.18 6.99
CA ASN A 145 -18.66 -6.99 5.77
C ASN A 145 -18.25 -6.26 4.47
N THR A 146 -17.60 -5.09 4.57
CA THR A 146 -17.04 -4.40 3.40
C THR A 146 -15.62 -4.90 3.08
N PRO A 147 -15.16 -4.81 1.82
CA PRO A 147 -13.78 -5.17 1.47
C PRO A 147 -12.78 -4.26 2.16
N TYR A 148 -11.75 -4.84 2.78
CA TYR A 148 -10.72 -4.09 3.51
C TYR A 148 -9.98 -3.06 2.64
N LYS A 149 -9.71 -3.39 1.37
CA LYS A 149 -9.00 -2.54 0.40
C LYS A 149 -9.84 -2.08 -0.78
N GLY A 150 -11.15 -1.94 -0.57
CA GLY A 150 -12.09 -1.58 -1.64
C GLY A 150 -12.06 -2.58 -2.81
N VAL A 151 -12.49 -2.13 -3.99
CA VAL A 151 -12.64 -3.00 -5.18
C VAL A 151 -11.36 -3.20 -6.00
N SER A 152 -10.24 -2.56 -5.64
CA SER A 152 -9.02 -2.59 -6.46
C SER A 152 -8.14 -3.82 -6.19
N SER A 153 -8.46 -4.62 -5.18
CA SER A 153 -7.73 -5.83 -4.82
C SER A 153 -8.02 -6.99 -5.77
N LEU A 154 -7.05 -7.90 -5.87
CA LEU A 154 -7.14 -9.13 -6.65
C LEU A 154 -7.04 -10.33 -5.70
N TYR A 155 -8.05 -11.18 -5.70
CA TYR A 155 -8.13 -12.39 -4.87
C TYR A 155 -8.05 -13.61 -5.78
N VAL A 156 -7.05 -14.47 -5.57
CA VAL A 156 -6.81 -15.66 -6.39
C VAL A 156 -6.39 -16.81 -5.50
N GLU A 157 -6.98 -17.97 -5.72
CA GLU A 157 -6.58 -19.22 -5.10
C GLU A 157 -6.04 -20.18 -6.15
N CYS A 158 -5.07 -21.00 -5.76
CA CYS A 158 -4.49 -22.04 -6.61
C CYS A 158 -3.84 -23.13 -5.77
N ILE A 159 -3.62 -24.30 -6.37
CA ILE A 159 -3.05 -25.48 -5.72
C ILE A 159 -1.68 -25.77 -6.33
N LYS A 160 -0.67 -25.94 -5.47
CA LYS A 160 0.62 -26.48 -5.89
C LYS A 160 0.52 -28.01 -5.92
N PRO A 161 0.80 -28.66 -7.06
CA PRO A 161 0.81 -30.13 -7.17
C PRO A 161 1.82 -30.79 -6.24
#